data_AF-A0A542LX06-F1
#
_entry.id   AF-A0A542LX06-F1
#
_cell.length_a   1.000
_cell.length_b   1.000
_cell.length_c   1.000
_cell.angle_alpha   90.00
_cell.angle_beta   90.00
_cell.angle_gamma   90.00
#
_symmetry.space_group_name_H-M   'P 1'
#
loop_
_entity.id
_entity.type
_entity.pdbx_description
1 polymer ?
#
loop_
_entity_poly.entity_id
_entity_poly.type
_entity_poly.pdbx_seq_one_letter_code
_entity_poly.pdbx_strand_id
1 'polypeptide(L)'
;MIRAYPGQASVWPGGTLTLHVSTDSPRFRVAFQRWSDGPALLQRSDWLPGVQAEARAADQDWAWPAYTFAIPAGWPSGVVIADLEEEGRKRAFDLARGDGAALFVVRGNGRSLLYKLPLATYHAYNCSGGACFYASPPRSLEPPGARVSLRRPGGGIGGYVWGAPDHYDAASPRQSFAHWDARFIRWMARAGYAADFCTDLDIHADPGLLNGRRLLVSSGHDEYWSEATRNAVESFAAGGGNLAFFGANLCWWRIHLVDGGAAMVCHQGGPQGARDHWWPASGAGRPEDGLGGVSYRHGGGWWDGPRTTRGFIVQQPRHWVFAGTGLVRGDAFGRDTWPPLAGYECDGAPLDALDGMEGARLAAGAVATGTPPGYQPLAVAPLDAGWQELPPREGLAAGEGLHAATLGLFRHAGWRGGAGSGKAGGTVFSAGTTDWAQVLGNARDRRVERITRNVLDTLLH
;
A
#
# COMPACT_ATOMS: atom_id res chain seq x y z
N MET A 1 16.86 1.80 -25.68
CA MET A 1 16.46 1.96 -24.27
C MET A 1 15.97 0.61 -23.79
N ILE A 2 16.48 0.11 -22.67
CA ILE A 2 16.05 -1.17 -22.08
C ILE A 2 14.87 -1.00 -21.13
N ARG A 3 13.87 -1.88 -21.24
CA ARG A 3 12.71 -1.95 -20.33
C ARG A 3 12.36 -3.42 -20.08
N ALA A 4 11.74 -3.68 -18.94
CA ALA A 4 11.31 -5.02 -18.60
C ALA A 4 10.07 -5.04 -17.71
N TYR A 5 9.45 -6.21 -17.63
CA TYR A 5 8.45 -6.56 -16.63
C TYR A 5 8.56 -8.04 -16.28
N PRO A 6 8.19 -8.46 -15.06
CA PRO A 6 8.19 -9.86 -14.71
C PRO A 6 6.93 -10.55 -15.28
N GLY A 7 7.05 -11.81 -15.70
CA GLY A 7 5.91 -12.63 -16.08
C GLY A 7 5.03 -12.99 -14.86
N GLN A 8 5.62 -13.01 -13.67
CA GLN A 8 4.95 -13.11 -12.36
C GLN A 8 5.66 -12.18 -11.38
N ALA A 9 4.90 -11.32 -10.69
CA ALA A 9 5.46 -10.35 -9.75
C ALA A 9 5.92 -10.96 -8.41
N SER A 10 5.83 -12.27 -8.25
CA SER A 10 6.37 -12.99 -7.10
C SER A 10 6.80 -14.41 -7.48
N VAL A 11 7.73 -14.97 -6.70
CA VAL A 11 8.25 -16.34 -6.86
C VAL A 11 8.56 -16.93 -5.49
N TRP A 12 8.53 -18.25 -5.36
CA TRP A 12 9.10 -18.94 -4.20
C TRP A 12 10.62 -19.09 -4.36
N PRO A 13 11.41 -19.12 -3.27
CA PRO A 13 12.80 -19.59 -3.33
C PRO A 13 12.86 -20.99 -3.97
N GLY A 14 13.81 -21.20 -4.87
CA GLY A 14 13.90 -22.44 -5.66
C GLY A 14 13.00 -22.46 -6.91
N GLY A 15 12.15 -21.45 -7.08
CA GLY A 15 11.29 -21.29 -8.24
C GLY A 15 12.00 -20.70 -9.45
N THR A 16 11.19 -20.31 -10.44
CA THR A 16 11.65 -19.76 -11.71
C THR A 16 11.03 -18.39 -11.93
N LEU A 17 11.86 -17.39 -12.22
CA LEU A 17 11.42 -16.07 -12.65
C LEU A 17 11.56 -15.96 -14.16
N THR A 18 10.51 -15.49 -14.83
CA THR A 18 10.59 -15.05 -16.22
C THR A 18 10.54 -13.52 -16.25
N LEU A 19 11.52 -12.90 -16.91
CA LEU A 19 11.49 -11.48 -17.24
C LEU A 19 11.24 -11.32 -18.73
N HIS A 20 10.31 -10.43 -19.07
CA HIS A 20 10.04 -10.01 -20.43
C HIS A 20 10.80 -8.71 -20.71
N VAL A 21 11.72 -8.71 -21.66
CA VAL A 21 12.68 -7.61 -21.88
C VAL A 21 12.65 -7.14 -23.33
N SER A 22 12.68 -5.82 -23.52
CA SER A 22 12.91 -5.18 -24.82
C SER A 22 14.08 -4.21 -24.70
N THR A 23 15.05 -4.30 -25.61
CA THR A 23 16.24 -3.42 -25.64
C THR A 23 16.77 -3.27 -27.06
N ASP A 24 17.36 -2.11 -27.35
CA ASP A 24 18.11 -1.82 -28.59
C ASP A 24 19.61 -2.17 -28.45
N SER A 25 20.07 -2.57 -27.27
CA SER A 25 21.45 -2.99 -27.05
C SER A 25 21.65 -4.43 -27.55
N PRO A 26 22.79 -4.76 -28.19
CA PRO A 26 23.07 -6.12 -28.64
C PRO A 26 23.10 -7.14 -27.51
N ARG A 27 23.50 -6.69 -26.31
CA ARG A 27 23.55 -7.52 -25.11
C ARG A 27 23.14 -6.74 -23.88
N PHE A 28 22.50 -7.44 -22.96
CA PHE A 28 22.20 -6.94 -21.62
C PHE A 28 22.46 -8.02 -20.58
N ARG A 29 22.46 -7.65 -19.31
CA ARG A 29 22.45 -8.60 -18.19
C ARG A 29 21.60 -8.04 -17.06
N VAL A 30 21.27 -8.90 -16.09
CA VAL A 30 20.41 -8.53 -14.96
C VAL A 30 21.18 -8.63 -13.66
N ALA A 31 21.19 -7.56 -12.88
CA ALA A 31 21.64 -7.55 -11.50
C ALA A 31 20.42 -7.60 -10.57
N PHE A 32 20.26 -8.71 -9.86
CA PHE A 32 19.19 -8.91 -8.89
C PHE A 32 19.58 -8.30 -7.55
N GLN A 33 18.91 -7.23 -7.16
CA GLN A 33 19.21 -6.45 -5.97
C GLN A 33 18.05 -6.56 -4.98
N ARG A 34 18.27 -7.24 -3.85
CA ARG A 34 17.28 -7.29 -2.77
C ARG A 34 17.29 -5.98 -2.02
N TRP A 35 16.10 -5.42 -1.82
CA TRP A 35 15.95 -4.21 -1.03
C TRP A 35 15.85 -4.54 0.46
N SER A 36 16.68 -3.89 1.27
CA SER A 36 16.62 -3.92 2.74
C SER A 36 17.03 -2.54 3.28
N ASP A 37 18.21 -2.41 3.90
CA ASP A 37 18.80 -1.11 4.23
C ASP A 37 19.50 -0.44 3.03
N GLY A 38 18.87 -0.51 1.86
CA GLY A 38 19.52 -0.27 0.58
C GLY A 38 19.60 -1.53 -0.29
N PRO A 39 20.16 -1.41 -1.50
CA PRO A 39 20.25 -2.52 -2.42
C PRO A 39 21.39 -3.48 -2.03
N ALA A 40 21.07 -4.75 -1.92
CA ALA A 40 22.04 -5.83 -1.74
C ALA A 40 22.03 -6.74 -2.98
N LEU A 41 23.14 -6.77 -3.70
CA LEU A 41 23.29 -7.63 -4.87
C LEU A 41 23.22 -9.11 -4.45
N LEU A 42 22.22 -9.84 -4.93
CA LEU A 42 22.07 -11.27 -4.72
C LEU A 42 22.82 -12.06 -5.80
N GLN A 43 22.62 -11.67 -7.06
CA GLN A 43 23.17 -12.35 -8.22
C GLN A 43 23.25 -11.40 -9.39
N ARG A 44 24.18 -11.66 -10.30
CA ARG A 44 24.23 -11.04 -11.62
C ARG A 44 24.24 -12.14 -12.68
N SER A 45 23.42 -11.99 -13.72
CA SER A 45 23.41 -12.95 -14.84
C SER A 45 24.62 -12.77 -15.74
N ASP A 46 24.87 -13.78 -16.60
CA ASP A 46 25.70 -13.60 -17.78
C ASP A 46 25.08 -12.59 -18.75
N TRP A 47 25.87 -12.20 -19.76
CA TRP A 47 25.37 -11.40 -20.88
C TRP A 47 24.41 -12.22 -21.74
N LEU A 48 23.22 -11.68 -21.95
CA LEU A 48 22.13 -12.24 -22.72
C LEU A 48 21.98 -11.46 -24.04
N PRO A 49 21.55 -12.12 -25.12
CA PRO A 49 21.27 -11.43 -26.38
C PRO A 49 20.10 -10.46 -26.19
N GLY A 50 20.28 -9.21 -26.59
CA GLY A 50 19.24 -8.20 -26.59
C GLY A 50 18.36 -8.31 -27.83
N VAL A 51 17.05 -8.13 -27.63
CA VAL A 51 16.06 -8.13 -28.70
C VAL A 51 15.11 -6.95 -28.48
N GLN A 52 14.93 -6.15 -29.52
CA GLN A 52 13.96 -5.06 -29.50
C GLN A 52 12.58 -5.61 -29.87
N ALA A 53 11.58 -5.22 -29.08
CA ALA A 53 10.17 -5.52 -29.32
C ALA A 53 9.31 -4.27 -29.11
N GLU A 54 8.24 -4.16 -29.89
CA GLU A 54 7.34 -3.01 -29.88
C GLU A 54 6.54 -2.91 -28.57
N ALA A 55 6.35 -1.68 -28.10
CA ALA A 55 5.43 -1.40 -27.00
C ALA A 55 3.99 -1.66 -27.44
N ARG A 56 3.11 -1.97 -26.48
CA ARG A 56 1.68 -2.20 -26.74
C ARG A 56 0.82 -1.31 -25.85
N ALA A 57 -0.50 -1.34 -26.08
CA ALA A 57 -1.45 -0.57 -25.28
C ALA A 57 -1.43 -1.01 -23.80
N ALA A 58 -1.89 -0.14 -22.91
CA ALA A 58 -1.90 -0.36 -21.47
C ALA A 58 -2.73 -1.58 -21.01
N ASP A 59 -3.68 -2.01 -21.84
CA ASP A 59 -4.56 -3.16 -21.64
C ASP A 59 -4.09 -4.43 -22.37
N GLN A 60 -2.90 -4.44 -22.97
CA GLN A 60 -2.42 -5.63 -23.68
C GLN A 60 -1.30 -6.32 -22.91
N ASP A 61 -1.17 -7.64 -23.05
CA ASP A 61 0.10 -8.31 -22.76
C ASP A 61 1.10 -7.86 -23.82
N TRP A 62 2.21 -7.27 -23.39
CA TRP A 62 3.23 -6.75 -24.29
C TRP A 62 3.97 -7.86 -25.04
N ALA A 63 3.90 -9.11 -24.54
CA ALA A 63 4.47 -10.31 -25.13
C ALA A 63 5.92 -10.14 -25.59
N TRP A 64 6.71 -9.40 -24.81
CA TRP A 64 8.13 -9.18 -25.10
C TRP A 64 8.95 -10.47 -24.93
N PRO A 65 10.13 -10.56 -25.56
CA PRO A 65 11.05 -11.70 -25.42
C PRO A 65 11.25 -12.12 -23.96
N ALA A 66 11.09 -13.42 -23.71
CA ALA A 66 11.14 -14.00 -22.37
C ALA A 66 12.53 -14.54 -22.04
N TYR A 67 13.04 -14.18 -20.86
CA TYR A 67 14.30 -14.65 -20.30
C TYR A 67 14.04 -15.27 -18.94
N THR A 68 14.51 -16.50 -18.75
CA THR A 68 14.19 -17.31 -17.58
C THR A 68 15.39 -17.42 -16.65
N PHE A 69 15.15 -17.23 -15.35
CA PHE A 69 16.15 -17.25 -14.30
C PHE A 69 15.72 -18.21 -13.19
N ALA A 70 16.58 -19.17 -12.87
CA ALA A 70 16.40 -20.00 -11.68
C ALA A 70 16.67 -19.15 -10.43
N ILE A 71 15.73 -19.17 -9.48
CA ILE A 71 15.85 -18.46 -8.21
C ILE A 71 16.43 -19.42 -7.19
N PRO A 72 17.67 -19.19 -6.68
CA PRO A 72 18.27 -20.10 -5.70
C PRO A 72 17.38 -20.31 -4.48
N ALA A 73 17.31 -21.55 -3.98
CA ALA A 73 16.54 -21.91 -2.79
C ALA A 73 16.99 -21.16 -1.52
N GLY A 74 18.24 -20.70 -1.48
CA GLY A 74 18.80 -19.92 -0.38
C GLY A 74 18.49 -18.42 -0.43
N TRP A 75 17.78 -17.93 -1.45
CA TRP A 75 17.40 -16.52 -1.49
C TRP A 75 16.45 -16.18 -0.35
N PRO A 76 16.76 -15.15 0.46
CA PRO A 76 15.88 -14.73 1.53
C PRO A 76 14.63 -14.05 0.96
N SER A 77 13.51 -14.14 1.69
CA SER A 77 12.31 -13.37 1.35
C SER A 77 12.62 -11.86 1.32
N GLY A 78 12.02 -11.16 0.36
CA GLY A 78 12.27 -9.75 0.14
C GLY A 78 11.75 -9.25 -1.20
N VAL A 79 11.70 -7.93 -1.31
CA VAL A 79 11.51 -7.25 -2.58
C VAL A 79 12.84 -7.27 -3.34
N VAL A 80 12.83 -7.70 -4.58
CA VAL A 80 14.01 -7.76 -5.46
C VAL A 80 13.77 -6.89 -6.68
N ILE A 81 14.74 -6.03 -6.95
CA ILE A 81 14.81 -5.22 -8.16
C ILE A 81 15.72 -5.95 -9.15
N ALA A 82 15.17 -6.36 -10.28
CA ALA A 82 15.93 -6.77 -11.45
C ALA A 82 16.41 -5.51 -12.17
N ASP A 83 17.65 -5.11 -11.91
CA ASP A 83 18.31 -3.95 -12.54
C ASP A 83 18.96 -4.38 -13.86
N LEU A 84 18.53 -3.80 -14.98
CA LEU A 84 18.98 -4.19 -16.32
C LEU A 84 20.16 -3.33 -16.77
N GLU A 85 21.28 -3.99 -17.04
CA GLU A 85 22.54 -3.39 -17.48
C GLU A 85 22.73 -3.64 -18.98
N GLU A 86 22.83 -2.57 -19.78
CA GLU A 86 23.13 -2.67 -21.22
C GLU A 86 24.64 -2.67 -21.47
N GLU A 87 25.10 -3.40 -22.49
CA GLU A 87 26.52 -3.41 -22.87
C GLU A 87 27.01 -2.00 -23.22
N GLY A 88 28.18 -1.62 -22.69
CA GLY A 88 28.79 -0.31 -22.91
C GLY A 88 28.09 0.85 -22.20
N ARG A 89 27.00 0.62 -21.45
CA ARG A 89 26.28 1.65 -20.71
C ARG A 89 26.28 1.34 -19.22
N LYS A 90 26.91 2.22 -18.42
CA LYS A 90 26.84 2.15 -16.96
C LYS A 90 25.76 3.10 -16.45
N ARG A 91 24.92 2.61 -15.54
CA ARG A 91 23.90 3.41 -14.84
C ARG A 91 24.03 3.16 -13.34
N ALA A 92 23.84 4.21 -12.55
CA ALA A 92 23.76 4.07 -11.10
C ALA A 92 22.44 3.41 -10.72
N PHE A 93 22.44 2.69 -9.60
CA PHE A 93 21.20 2.15 -9.06
C PHE A 93 20.30 3.28 -8.56
N ASP A 94 19.06 3.30 -9.03
CA ASP A 94 18.02 4.24 -8.61
C ASP A 94 16.67 3.52 -8.50
N LEU A 95 15.95 3.74 -7.39
CA LEU A 95 14.61 3.19 -7.19
C LEU A 95 13.51 4.01 -7.88
N ALA A 96 13.79 5.25 -8.28
CA ALA A 96 12.82 6.16 -8.88
C ALA A 96 12.78 6.10 -10.42
N ARG A 97 13.63 5.27 -11.04
CA ARG A 97 13.79 5.25 -12.49
C ARG A 97 12.54 4.75 -13.24
N GLY A 98 12.27 5.37 -14.38
CA GLY A 98 11.14 5.06 -15.26
C GLY A 98 11.40 3.97 -16.31
N ASP A 99 12.61 3.39 -16.36
CA ASP A 99 13.00 2.31 -17.28
C ASP A 99 14.11 1.43 -16.69
N GLY A 100 14.50 0.36 -17.40
CA GLY A 100 15.66 -0.46 -17.05
C GLY A 100 15.61 -1.16 -15.69
N ALA A 101 14.43 -1.32 -15.10
CA ALA A 101 14.24 -2.06 -13.86
C ALA A 101 12.88 -2.76 -13.84
N ALA A 102 12.79 -3.86 -13.11
CA ALA A 102 11.53 -4.55 -12.79
C ALA A 102 11.55 -4.98 -11.32
N LEU A 103 10.41 -4.93 -10.66
CA LEU A 103 10.23 -5.35 -9.27
C LEU A 103 9.54 -6.72 -9.22
N PHE A 104 10.02 -7.61 -8.36
CA PHE A 104 9.29 -8.81 -7.97
C PHE A 104 9.58 -9.17 -6.51
N VAL A 105 8.76 -10.04 -5.94
CA VAL A 105 8.89 -10.50 -4.56
C VAL A 105 9.41 -11.94 -4.52
N VAL A 106 10.47 -12.17 -3.73
CA VAL A 106 10.81 -13.52 -3.27
C VAL A 106 9.97 -13.77 -2.02
N ARG A 107 9.01 -14.68 -2.13
CA ARG A 107 8.09 -15.03 -1.05
C ARG A 107 8.80 -15.76 0.08
N GLY A 108 8.21 -15.71 1.27
CA GLY A 108 8.65 -16.50 2.42
C GLY A 108 7.45 -16.98 3.22
N ASN A 109 7.62 -18.03 4.02
CA ASN A 109 6.58 -18.63 4.87
C ASN A 109 7.06 -18.95 6.30
N GLY A 110 8.20 -18.42 6.72
CA GLY A 110 8.84 -18.74 8.00
C GLY A 110 8.77 -17.63 9.05
N ARG A 111 8.33 -16.41 8.71
CA ARG A 111 8.29 -15.25 9.61
C ARG A 111 6.89 -14.96 10.12
N SER A 112 6.79 -14.52 11.37
CA SER A 112 5.53 -14.11 11.99
C SER A 112 4.99 -12.79 11.44
N LEU A 113 5.87 -11.90 10.97
CA LEU A 113 5.51 -10.68 10.25
C LEU A 113 5.46 -10.99 8.74
N LEU A 114 4.33 -10.69 8.11
CA LEU A 114 4.19 -10.65 6.64
C LEU A 114 4.00 -9.19 6.21
N TYR A 115 4.85 -8.70 5.31
CA TYR A 115 4.72 -7.39 4.68
C TYR A 115 4.09 -7.53 3.30
N LYS A 116 2.97 -6.85 3.06
CA LYS A 116 2.21 -6.90 1.80
C LYS A 116 2.50 -5.66 0.97
N LEU A 117 2.95 -5.84 -0.27
CA LEU A 117 3.05 -4.77 -1.26
C LEU A 117 1.71 -4.54 -1.98
N PRO A 118 1.33 -3.28 -2.25
CA PRO A 118 0.11 -2.92 -2.97
C PRO A 118 0.33 -2.95 -4.50
N LEU A 119 0.62 -4.13 -5.04
CA LEU A 119 0.97 -4.27 -6.47
C LEU A 119 -0.19 -3.84 -7.38
N ALA A 120 -1.44 -4.12 -7.01
CA ALA A 120 -2.60 -3.65 -7.75
C ALA A 120 -2.61 -2.12 -7.86
N THR A 121 -2.36 -1.41 -6.76
CA THR A 121 -2.26 0.06 -6.74
C THR A 121 -1.15 0.54 -7.66
N TYR A 122 0.04 -0.07 -7.63
CA TYR A 122 1.11 0.33 -8.54
C TYR A 122 0.72 0.20 -10.02
N HIS A 123 -0.04 -0.83 -10.39
CA HIS A 123 -0.52 -1.00 -11.76
C HIS A 123 -1.67 -0.07 -12.13
N ALA A 124 -2.50 0.36 -11.17
CA ALA A 124 -3.59 1.30 -11.40
C ALA A 124 -3.06 2.68 -11.85
N TYR A 125 -1.93 3.10 -11.27
CA TYR A 125 -1.25 4.36 -11.60
C TYR A 125 -0.18 4.23 -12.69
N ASN A 126 0.17 3.02 -13.13
CA ASN A 126 1.17 2.79 -14.18
C ASN A 126 0.64 3.23 -15.55
N CYS A 127 1.32 4.18 -16.19
CA CYS A 127 0.97 4.76 -17.48
C CYS A 127 1.69 4.10 -18.69
N SER A 128 2.44 3.01 -18.48
CA SER A 128 3.11 2.33 -19.59
C SER A 128 2.10 1.84 -20.64
N GLY A 129 2.30 2.23 -21.90
CA GLY A 129 1.31 2.01 -22.96
C GLY A 129 0.34 3.17 -23.15
N GLY A 130 0.65 4.33 -22.56
CA GLY A 130 -0.05 5.60 -22.78
C GLY A 130 -1.27 5.85 -21.91
N ALA A 131 -1.60 4.91 -21.01
CA ALA A 131 -2.79 5.01 -20.18
C ALA A 131 -2.66 4.29 -18.83
N CYS A 132 -3.48 4.71 -17.88
CA CYS A 132 -3.68 4.12 -16.57
C CYS A 132 -5.15 4.32 -16.15
N PHE A 133 -5.54 3.93 -14.93
CA PHE A 133 -6.91 4.15 -14.45
C PHE A 133 -7.32 5.63 -14.38
N TYR A 134 -6.35 6.51 -14.16
CA TYR A 134 -6.56 7.94 -14.01
C TYR A 134 -6.29 8.77 -15.27
N ALA A 135 -5.72 8.17 -16.31
CA ALA A 135 -5.36 8.86 -17.54
C ALA A 135 -5.68 8.00 -18.77
N SER A 136 -6.69 8.41 -19.54
CA SER A 136 -7.14 7.75 -20.77
C SER A 136 -7.35 6.23 -20.65
N PRO A 137 -8.04 5.72 -19.61
CA PRO A 137 -8.13 4.28 -19.35
C PRO A 137 -8.82 3.53 -20.50
N PRO A 138 -8.20 2.46 -21.03
CA PRO A 138 -8.91 1.48 -21.85
C PRO A 138 -10.11 0.92 -21.09
N ARG A 139 -11.16 0.53 -21.81
CA ARG A 139 -12.41 0.08 -21.19
C ARG A 139 -12.67 -1.40 -21.45
N SER A 140 -13.00 -2.12 -20.39
CA SER A 140 -13.59 -3.46 -20.44
C SER A 140 -15.11 -3.36 -20.51
N LEU A 141 -15.73 -4.31 -21.19
CA LEU A 141 -17.19 -4.49 -21.22
C LEU A 141 -17.66 -5.46 -20.13
N GLU A 142 -16.91 -6.53 -19.89
CA GLU A 142 -17.25 -7.59 -18.92
C GLU A 142 -16.01 -8.04 -18.13
N PRO A 143 -15.92 -7.73 -16.82
CA PRO A 143 -16.77 -6.76 -16.13
C PRO A 143 -16.57 -5.35 -16.71
N PRO A 144 -17.55 -4.44 -16.60
CA PRO A 144 -17.41 -3.08 -17.12
C PRO A 144 -16.43 -2.29 -16.25
N GLY A 145 -15.56 -1.48 -16.85
CA GLY A 145 -14.65 -0.61 -16.11
C GLY A 145 -13.40 -0.19 -16.86
N ALA A 146 -12.54 0.60 -16.22
CA ALA A 146 -11.18 0.81 -16.68
C ALA A 146 -10.40 -0.51 -16.61
N ARG A 147 -9.59 -0.82 -17.62
CA ARG A 147 -8.83 -2.07 -17.71
C ARG A 147 -7.36 -1.79 -17.97
N VAL A 148 -6.49 -2.48 -17.23
CA VAL A 148 -5.03 -2.48 -17.47
C VAL A 148 -4.45 -3.87 -17.38
N SER A 149 -3.39 -4.12 -18.15
CA SER A 149 -2.58 -5.32 -18.09
C SER A 149 -1.57 -5.22 -16.94
N LEU A 150 -1.30 -6.34 -16.29
CA LEU A 150 -0.19 -6.51 -15.35
C LEU A 150 1.10 -6.95 -16.07
N ARG A 151 1.00 -7.36 -17.34
CA ARG A 151 2.12 -7.80 -18.20
C ARG A 151 2.66 -6.67 -19.07
N ARG A 152 3.15 -5.62 -18.40
CA ARG A 152 3.76 -4.42 -19.01
C ARG A 152 4.78 -3.80 -18.04
N PRO A 153 5.78 -3.04 -18.53
CA PRO A 153 6.75 -2.34 -17.67
C PRO A 153 6.08 -1.44 -16.63
N GLY A 154 6.67 -1.28 -15.45
CA GLY A 154 6.08 -0.59 -14.31
C GLY A 154 5.69 -1.58 -13.19
N GLY A 155 4.65 -1.26 -12.43
CA GLY A 155 4.25 -2.09 -11.27
C GLY A 155 5.15 -1.86 -10.05
N GLY A 156 5.51 -0.60 -9.80
CA GLY A 156 6.29 -0.16 -8.64
C GLY A 156 7.63 0.48 -9.01
N ILE A 157 8.19 0.13 -10.18
CA ILE A 157 9.42 0.71 -10.76
C ILE A 157 9.46 0.44 -12.28
N GLY A 158 10.26 1.18 -13.06
CA GLY A 158 10.52 0.84 -14.47
C GLY A 158 9.41 1.21 -15.46
N GLY A 159 8.49 2.07 -15.02
CA GLY A 159 7.44 2.64 -15.85
C GLY A 159 7.07 4.04 -15.38
N TYR A 160 6.47 4.83 -16.28
CA TYR A 160 5.92 6.13 -15.93
C TYR A 160 4.69 5.96 -15.04
N VAL A 161 4.56 6.80 -14.02
CA VAL A 161 3.51 6.74 -13.01
C VAL A 161 2.69 8.03 -13.07
N TRP A 162 1.37 7.91 -12.95
CA TRP A 162 0.46 9.04 -12.91
C TRP A 162 0.54 9.79 -11.58
N GLY A 163 0.51 11.12 -11.65
CA GLY A 163 0.47 12.01 -10.49
C GLY A 163 1.47 13.15 -10.60
N ALA A 164 1.23 14.24 -9.87
CA ALA A 164 2.20 15.32 -9.73
C ALA A 164 3.42 14.83 -8.91
N PRO A 165 4.64 15.32 -9.21
CA PRO A 165 5.79 15.15 -8.33
C PRO A 165 5.45 15.60 -6.90
N ASP A 166 6.00 14.92 -5.91
CA ASP A 166 5.78 15.34 -4.53
C ASP A 166 6.56 16.61 -4.22
N HIS A 167 5.86 17.66 -3.75
CA HIS A 167 6.48 18.89 -3.26
C HIS A 167 7.61 18.64 -2.25
N TYR A 168 7.47 17.62 -1.39
CA TYR A 168 8.43 17.31 -0.32
C TYR A 168 9.53 16.32 -0.75
N ASP A 169 9.32 15.61 -1.87
CA ASP A 169 10.19 14.56 -2.35
C ASP A 169 10.02 14.32 -3.86
N ALA A 170 10.40 15.31 -4.65
CA ALA A 170 10.29 15.26 -6.11
C ALA A 170 11.15 14.15 -6.75
N ALA A 171 12.09 13.57 -5.99
CA ALA A 171 12.99 12.53 -6.46
C ALA A 171 12.38 11.13 -6.38
N SER A 172 11.28 10.91 -5.65
CA SER A 172 10.58 9.62 -5.64
C SER A 172 9.12 9.78 -6.08
N PRO A 173 8.72 9.22 -7.23
CA PRO A 173 7.34 9.30 -7.69
C PRO A 173 6.38 8.67 -6.68
N ARG A 174 5.31 9.38 -6.30
CA ARG A 174 4.20 8.75 -5.57
C ARG A 174 3.67 7.56 -6.34
N GLN A 175 3.01 6.63 -5.66
CA GLN A 175 2.48 5.40 -6.27
C GLN A 175 3.55 4.45 -6.82
N SER A 176 4.80 4.61 -6.35
CA SER A 176 5.92 3.72 -6.65
C SER A 176 6.47 3.09 -5.37
N PHE A 177 7.22 2.00 -5.54
CA PHE A 177 7.89 1.31 -4.45
C PHE A 177 8.87 2.23 -3.70
N ALA A 178 9.53 3.15 -4.43
CA ALA A 178 10.55 4.04 -3.88
C ALA A 178 10.00 5.00 -2.82
N HIS A 179 8.75 5.42 -2.96
CA HIS A 179 8.21 6.55 -2.22
C HIS A 179 7.79 6.16 -0.79
N TRP A 180 7.05 5.06 -0.60
CA TRP A 180 6.62 4.62 0.73
C TRP A 180 7.26 3.29 1.16
N ASP A 181 7.02 2.20 0.43
CA ASP A 181 7.42 0.85 0.83
C ASP A 181 8.92 0.70 1.05
N ALA A 182 9.74 1.20 0.12
CA ALA A 182 11.20 1.14 0.25
C ALA A 182 11.69 1.81 1.55
N ARG A 183 11.04 2.89 1.98
CA ARG A 183 11.40 3.62 3.20
C ARG A 183 10.99 2.85 4.45
N PHE A 184 9.77 2.32 4.47
CA PHE A 184 9.28 1.53 5.59
C PHE A 184 10.11 0.24 5.77
N ILE A 185 10.40 -0.46 4.67
CA ILE A 185 11.23 -1.67 4.66
C ILE A 185 12.66 -1.38 5.14
N ARG A 186 13.26 -0.28 4.66
CA ARG A 186 14.57 0.16 5.14
C ARG A 186 14.58 0.41 6.64
N TRP A 187 13.57 1.13 7.13
CA TRP A 187 13.44 1.37 8.56
C TRP A 187 13.28 0.07 9.35
N MET A 188 12.40 -0.85 8.90
CA MET A 188 12.21 -2.16 9.55
C MET A 188 13.53 -2.94 9.64
N ALA A 189 14.30 -2.97 8.55
CA ALA A 189 15.59 -3.65 8.50
C ALA A 189 16.59 -3.06 9.52
N ARG A 190 16.72 -1.73 9.57
CA ARG A 190 17.57 -1.03 10.57
C ARG A 190 17.09 -1.22 11.99
N ALA A 191 15.78 -1.34 12.18
CA ALA A 191 15.15 -1.53 13.47
C ALA A 191 15.20 -2.98 13.98
N GLY A 192 15.65 -3.94 13.14
CA GLY A 192 15.82 -5.34 13.50
C GLY A 192 14.60 -6.23 13.26
N TYR A 193 13.57 -5.75 12.56
CA TYR A 193 12.38 -6.54 12.27
C TYR A 193 12.62 -7.48 11.09
N ALA A 194 12.47 -8.78 11.33
CA ALA A 194 12.51 -9.80 10.29
C ALA A 194 11.10 -10.07 9.74
N ALA A 195 10.93 -9.92 8.43
CA ALA A 195 9.67 -10.07 7.73
C ALA A 195 9.80 -11.02 6.54
N ASP A 196 8.72 -11.74 6.25
CA ASP A 196 8.48 -12.26 4.90
C ASP A 196 7.69 -11.25 4.10
N PHE A 197 7.75 -11.37 2.78
CA PHE A 197 7.14 -10.44 1.84
C PHE A 197 6.18 -11.16 0.89
N CYS A 198 5.11 -10.47 0.53
CA CYS A 198 4.19 -10.88 -0.52
C CYS A 198 3.62 -9.65 -1.24
N THR A 199 2.95 -9.90 -2.36
CA THR A 199 2.05 -8.93 -3.00
C THR A 199 0.61 -9.18 -2.53
N ASP A 200 -0.27 -8.21 -2.72
CA ASP A 200 -1.72 -8.37 -2.59
C ASP A 200 -2.28 -9.50 -3.49
N LEU A 201 -1.71 -9.70 -4.68
CA LEU A 201 -2.10 -10.75 -5.63
C LEU A 201 -1.64 -12.15 -5.18
N ASP A 202 -0.59 -12.25 -4.37
CA ASP A 202 -0.23 -13.52 -3.73
C ASP A 202 -1.30 -13.97 -2.74
N ILE A 203 -1.85 -13.05 -1.95
CA ILE A 203 -2.94 -13.33 -1.02
C ILE A 203 -4.24 -13.63 -1.79
N HIS A 204 -4.47 -12.96 -2.92
CA HIS A 204 -5.58 -13.29 -3.83
C HIS A 204 -5.49 -14.76 -4.28
N ALA A 205 -4.31 -15.18 -4.76
CA ALA A 205 -4.11 -16.51 -5.32
C ALA A 205 -4.06 -17.61 -4.25
N ASP A 206 -3.48 -17.31 -3.08
CA ASP A 206 -3.36 -18.24 -1.96
C ASP A 206 -3.65 -17.52 -0.63
N PRO A 207 -4.93 -17.49 -0.19
CA PRO A 207 -5.31 -16.99 1.14
C PRO A 207 -4.59 -17.70 2.29
N GLY A 208 -4.12 -18.94 2.07
CA GLY A 208 -3.37 -19.73 3.04
C GLY A 208 -2.01 -19.13 3.39
N LEU A 209 -1.51 -18.16 2.62
CA LEU A 209 -0.25 -17.44 2.89
C LEU A 209 -0.25 -16.68 4.24
N LEU A 210 -1.45 -16.36 4.76
CA LEU A 210 -1.67 -15.73 6.06
C LEU A 210 -1.66 -16.73 7.23
N ASN A 211 -1.70 -18.04 6.96
CA ASN A 211 -1.68 -19.06 8.01
C ASN A 211 -0.35 -19.04 8.78
N GLY A 212 -0.43 -19.14 10.10
CA GLY A 212 0.75 -19.13 10.98
C GLY A 212 1.43 -17.77 11.14
N ARG A 213 0.94 -16.72 10.46
CA ARG A 213 1.39 -15.35 10.68
C ARG A 213 0.78 -14.80 11.96
N ARG A 214 1.48 -13.85 12.59
CA ARG A 214 0.96 -13.08 13.71
C ARG A 214 0.51 -11.68 13.30
N LEU A 215 1.22 -11.08 12.35
CA LEU A 215 0.99 -9.71 11.92
C LEU A 215 1.12 -9.58 10.41
N LEU A 216 0.12 -8.95 9.78
CA LEU A 216 0.20 -8.42 8.42
C LEU A 216 0.45 -6.90 8.49
N VAL A 217 1.44 -6.43 7.74
CA VAL A 217 1.78 -4.99 7.62
C VAL A 217 1.60 -4.55 6.17
N SER A 218 1.01 -3.36 6.01
CA SER A 218 1.01 -2.60 4.75
C SER A 218 1.27 -1.12 5.07
N SER A 219 1.92 -0.39 4.16
CA SER A 219 2.30 1.01 4.38
C SER A 219 2.13 1.86 3.13
N GLY A 220 1.91 3.16 3.32
CA GLY A 220 1.76 4.10 2.22
C GLY A 220 0.35 4.07 1.65
N HIS A 221 0.24 3.75 0.36
CA HIS A 221 -0.99 3.83 -0.40
C HIS A 221 -1.40 2.45 -0.94
N ASP A 222 -2.43 1.86 -0.31
CA ASP A 222 -2.88 0.49 -0.54
C ASP A 222 -4.36 0.48 -0.94
N GLU A 223 -4.65 1.16 -2.04
CA GLU A 223 -5.99 1.57 -2.48
C GLU A 223 -6.81 0.47 -3.18
N TYR A 224 -6.19 -0.34 -4.03
CA TYR A 224 -6.89 -1.28 -4.92
C TYR A 224 -6.84 -2.71 -4.41
N TRP A 225 -8.00 -3.30 -4.12
CA TRP A 225 -8.09 -4.62 -3.51
C TRP A 225 -9.04 -5.52 -4.28
N SER A 226 -8.66 -6.78 -4.43
CA SER A 226 -9.61 -7.80 -4.87
C SER A 226 -10.48 -8.25 -3.69
N GLU A 227 -11.68 -8.75 -3.97
CA GLU A 227 -12.54 -9.36 -2.94
C GLU A 227 -11.86 -10.53 -2.23
N ALA A 228 -11.13 -11.37 -2.97
CA ALA A 228 -10.41 -12.50 -2.38
C ALA A 228 -9.34 -12.04 -1.37
N THR A 229 -8.54 -11.02 -1.73
CA THR A 229 -7.56 -10.42 -0.83
C THR A 229 -8.24 -9.85 0.42
N ARG A 230 -9.31 -9.07 0.24
CA ARG A 230 -10.05 -8.47 1.36
C ARG A 230 -10.63 -9.53 2.29
N ASN A 231 -11.26 -10.57 1.73
CA ASN A 231 -11.83 -11.68 2.50
C ASN A 231 -10.77 -12.46 3.29
N ALA A 232 -9.60 -12.70 2.69
CA ALA A 232 -8.50 -13.39 3.35
C ALA A 232 -7.95 -12.59 4.55
N VAL A 233 -7.76 -11.28 4.38
CA VAL A 233 -7.30 -10.37 5.44
C VAL A 233 -8.37 -10.20 6.52
N GLU A 234 -9.62 -10.02 6.11
CA GLU A 234 -10.87 -10.15 6.90
C GLU A 234 -10.81 -11.33 7.89
N SER A 235 -10.67 -12.51 7.28
CA SER A 235 -10.68 -13.80 7.97
C SER A 235 -9.46 -14.00 8.86
N PHE A 236 -8.29 -13.51 8.45
CA PHE A 236 -7.08 -13.54 9.26
C PHE A 236 -7.26 -12.75 10.56
N ALA A 237 -7.80 -11.53 10.48
CA ALA A 237 -8.10 -10.73 11.66
C ALA A 237 -9.17 -11.38 12.56
N ALA A 238 -10.24 -11.90 11.96
CA ALA A 238 -11.27 -12.66 12.67
C ALA A 238 -10.73 -13.92 13.36
N GLY A 239 -9.72 -14.55 12.77
CA GLY A 239 -9.03 -15.73 13.30
C GLY A 239 -8.01 -15.46 14.40
N GLY A 240 -7.76 -14.19 14.75
CA GLY A 240 -6.81 -13.79 15.78
C GLY A 240 -5.50 -13.18 15.27
N GLY A 241 -5.31 -13.07 13.95
CA GLY A 241 -4.17 -12.39 13.35
C GLY A 241 -4.26 -10.88 13.50
N ASN A 242 -3.13 -10.20 13.68
CA ASN A 242 -3.08 -8.75 13.84
C ASN A 242 -2.85 -8.06 12.49
N LEU A 243 -3.40 -6.86 12.32
CA LEU A 243 -3.19 -6.00 11.15
C LEU A 243 -2.60 -4.66 11.59
N ALA A 244 -1.61 -4.16 10.85
CA ALA A 244 -1.10 -2.80 11.03
C ALA A 244 -0.98 -2.09 9.68
N PHE A 245 -1.84 -1.09 9.47
CA PHE A 245 -1.85 -0.24 8.30
C PHE A 245 -1.16 1.09 8.61
N PHE A 246 0.08 1.24 8.15
CA PHE A 246 0.83 2.50 8.22
C PHE A 246 0.63 3.29 6.93
N GLY A 247 -0.63 3.54 6.60
CA GLY A 247 -1.09 4.12 5.35
C GLY A 247 -2.46 4.77 5.46
N ALA A 248 -2.98 5.23 4.32
CA ALA A 248 -4.35 5.73 4.13
C ALA A 248 -4.84 5.49 2.70
N ASN A 249 -6.07 5.93 2.43
CA ASN A 249 -6.88 5.57 1.27
C ASN A 249 -6.89 4.05 1.10
N LEU A 250 -7.03 3.36 2.23
CA LEU A 250 -6.90 1.91 2.32
C LEU A 250 -8.13 1.24 1.74
N CYS A 251 -7.92 0.32 0.78
CA CYS A 251 -8.99 -0.53 0.27
C CYS A 251 -10.20 0.30 -0.22
N TRP A 252 -9.95 1.38 -0.97
CA TRP A 252 -10.99 2.29 -1.47
C TRP A 252 -11.65 1.81 -2.75
N TRP A 253 -10.89 1.11 -3.61
CA TRP A 253 -11.37 0.53 -4.85
C TRP A 253 -11.36 -1.00 -4.83
N ARG A 254 -12.45 -1.60 -5.27
CA ARG A 254 -12.53 -3.01 -5.64
C ARG A 254 -11.94 -3.22 -7.03
N ILE A 255 -11.16 -4.27 -7.20
CA ILE A 255 -10.69 -4.72 -8.51
C ILE A 255 -11.18 -6.13 -8.83
N HIS A 256 -11.36 -6.36 -10.13
CA HIS A 256 -11.64 -7.67 -10.71
C HIS A 256 -10.40 -8.13 -11.48
N LEU A 257 -9.81 -9.25 -11.07
CA LEU A 257 -8.74 -9.87 -11.85
C LEU A 257 -9.37 -10.64 -13.01
N VAL A 258 -8.86 -10.39 -14.22
CA VAL A 258 -9.30 -11.04 -15.46
C VAL A 258 -8.11 -11.69 -16.16
N ASP A 259 -8.38 -12.47 -17.21
CA ASP A 259 -7.36 -13.17 -18.00
C ASP A 259 -6.44 -14.05 -17.14
N GLY A 260 -7.02 -14.79 -16.18
CA GLY A 260 -6.26 -15.64 -15.26
C GLY A 260 -5.33 -14.86 -14.32
N GLY A 261 -5.66 -13.59 -14.02
CA GLY A 261 -4.84 -12.72 -13.17
C GLY A 261 -3.77 -11.94 -13.92
N ALA A 262 -3.80 -11.91 -15.26
CA ALA A 262 -2.85 -11.13 -16.08
C ALA A 262 -3.28 -9.67 -16.30
N ALA A 263 -4.52 -9.33 -15.97
CA ALA A 263 -5.06 -7.98 -16.08
C ALA A 263 -6.06 -7.70 -14.95
N MET A 264 -6.35 -6.42 -14.72
CA MET A 264 -7.34 -5.99 -13.74
C MET A 264 -8.31 -4.94 -14.30
N VAL A 265 -9.54 -4.99 -13.80
CA VAL A 265 -10.63 -4.08 -14.13
C VAL A 265 -11.15 -3.38 -12.87
N CYS A 266 -11.46 -2.10 -12.98
CA CYS A 266 -12.11 -1.32 -11.92
C CYS A 266 -13.12 -0.31 -12.52
N HIS A 267 -14.34 -0.29 -12.00
CA HIS A 267 -15.39 0.63 -12.39
C HIS A 267 -15.44 1.87 -11.48
N GLN A 268 -14.51 2.81 -11.72
CA GLN A 268 -14.35 4.00 -10.88
C GLN A 268 -15.37 5.13 -11.13
N GLY A 269 -16.18 5.03 -12.18
CA GLY A 269 -17.14 6.07 -12.53
C GLY A 269 -17.78 5.87 -13.90
N GLY A 270 -18.67 6.80 -14.26
CA GLY A 270 -19.45 6.78 -15.50
C GLY A 270 -20.94 7.02 -15.23
N PRO A 271 -21.81 6.94 -16.26
CA PRO A 271 -23.26 7.16 -16.11
C PRO A 271 -23.93 6.21 -15.09
N GLN A 272 -23.29 5.06 -14.84
CA GLN A 272 -23.77 4.03 -13.92
C GLN A 272 -23.13 4.14 -12.52
N GLY A 273 -22.43 5.25 -12.24
CA GLY A 273 -21.77 5.51 -10.96
C GLY A 273 -20.44 4.78 -10.79
N ALA A 274 -19.97 4.68 -9.54
CA ALA A 274 -18.73 4.02 -9.15
C ALA A 274 -19.04 2.65 -8.51
N ARG A 275 -19.28 1.63 -9.33
CA ARG A 275 -19.71 0.28 -8.89
C ARG A 275 -18.66 -0.46 -8.07
N ASP A 276 -17.42 -0.03 -8.16
CA ASP A 276 -16.31 -0.64 -7.45
C ASP A 276 -15.81 0.20 -6.27
N HIS A 277 -16.54 1.24 -5.86
CA HIS A 277 -16.36 1.76 -4.50
C HIS A 277 -16.80 0.71 -3.49
N TRP A 278 -16.07 0.58 -2.39
CA TRP A 278 -16.41 -0.39 -1.35
C TRP A 278 -17.62 0.01 -0.51
N TRP A 279 -17.74 1.28 -0.13
CA TRP A 279 -18.72 1.72 0.86
C TRP A 279 -20.18 1.89 0.40
N PRO A 280 -20.50 2.48 -0.79
CA PRO A 280 -21.88 2.82 -1.07
C PRO A 280 -22.67 1.58 -1.45
N ALA A 281 -23.98 1.58 -1.18
CA ALA A 281 -24.88 0.50 -1.60
C ALA A 281 -24.96 0.34 -3.13
N SER A 282 -24.64 1.39 -3.90
CA SER A 282 -24.50 1.35 -5.35
C SER A 282 -23.17 0.75 -5.84
N GLY A 283 -22.21 0.55 -4.93
CA GLY A 283 -20.93 -0.11 -5.14
C GLY A 283 -20.93 -1.54 -4.60
N ALA A 284 -19.93 -1.88 -3.78
CA ALA A 284 -19.85 -3.19 -3.11
C ALA A 284 -20.68 -3.28 -1.82
N GLY A 285 -21.18 -2.15 -1.28
CA GLY A 285 -22.00 -2.13 -0.06
C GLY A 285 -21.29 -2.68 1.20
N ARG A 286 -19.96 -2.60 1.24
CA ARG A 286 -19.09 -3.13 2.29
C ARG A 286 -17.99 -2.10 2.61
N PRO A 287 -18.28 -1.07 3.43
CA PRO A 287 -17.34 -0.01 3.76
C PRO A 287 -15.98 -0.52 4.26
N GLU A 288 -14.91 0.10 3.79
CA GLU A 288 -13.51 -0.19 4.12
C GLU A 288 -13.16 0.11 5.59
N ASP A 289 -13.94 0.93 6.30
CA ASP A 289 -13.83 1.11 7.75
C ASP A 289 -14.00 -0.21 8.48
N GLY A 290 -14.81 -1.14 7.96
CA GLY A 290 -14.95 -2.47 8.55
C GLY A 290 -13.62 -3.24 8.59
N LEU A 291 -12.69 -2.92 7.69
CA LEU A 291 -11.33 -3.47 7.67
C LEU A 291 -10.39 -2.63 8.55
N GLY A 292 -10.26 -1.32 8.30
CA GLY A 292 -9.22 -0.48 8.91
C GLY A 292 -9.66 0.36 10.12
N GLY A 293 -10.96 0.44 10.39
CA GLY A 293 -11.57 1.33 11.39
C GLY A 293 -11.71 2.79 10.97
N VAL A 294 -11.19 3.14 9.79
CA VAL A 294 -11.17 4.48 9.21
C VAL A 294 -11.41 4.40 7.71
N SER A 295 -11.77 5.52 7.09
CA SER A 295 -12.00 5.64 5.65
C SER A 295 -11.57 6.99 5.12
N TYR A 296 -11.14 7.00 3.85
CA TYR A 296 -10.87 8.20 3.08
C TYR A 296 -12.04 9.18 3.08
N ARG A 297 -13.29 8.68 3.12
CA ARG A 297 -14.50 9.52 3.12
C ARG A 297 -14.66 10.39 4.37
N HIS A 298 -13.97 10.05 5.45
CA HIS A 298 -13.89 10.84 6.67
C HIS A 298 -12.55 11.60 6.81
N GLY A 299 -11.64 11.41 5.87
CA GLY A 299 -10.34 12.08 5.79
C GLY A 299 -10.28 13.05 4.62
N GLY A 300 -9.24 12.97 3.79
CA GLY A 300 -9.06 13.92 2.69
C GLY A 300 -7.72 13.82 1.97
N GLY A 301 -7.63 14.57 0.87
CA GLY A 301 -6.53 14.52 -0.09
C GLY A 301 -5.81 15.85 -0.28
N TRP A 302 -4.51 15.77 -0.51
CA TRP A 302 -3.63 16.90 -0.82
C TRP A 302 -2.63 16.50 -1.92
N TRP A 303 -2.87 17.01 -3.12
CA TRP A 303 -2.22 16.62 -4.36
C TRP A 303 -0.86 17.27 -4.59
N ASP A 304 -0.74 18.56 -4.33
CA ASP A 304 0.49 19.31 -4.58
C ASP A 304 0.62 20.57 -3.72
N GLY A 305 1.85 21.06 -3.59
CA GLY A 305 2.21 22.25 -2.83
C GLY A 305 2.48 22.00 -1.34
N PRO A 306 2.89 23.05 -0.62
CA PRO A 306 3.11 22.97 0.82
C PRO A 306 1.78 22.76 1.55
N ARG A 307 1.80 21.94 2.59
CA ARG A 307 0.65 21.48 3.37
C ARG A 307 0.67 22.13 4.73
N THR A 308 -0.47 22.67 5.14
CA THR A 308 -0.66 23.16 6.50
C THR A 308 -1.42 22.10 7.29
N THR A 309 -0.91 21.73 8.45
CA THR A 309 -1.57 20.77 9.34
C THR A 309 -1.31 21.11 10.79
N ARG A 310 -2.26 20.76 11.65
CA ARG A 310 -2.08 20.83 13.11
C ARG A 310 -1.31 19.64 13.67
N GLY A 311 -1.04 18.62 12.84
CA GLY A 311 -0.47 17.34 13.26
C GLY A 311 -1.48 16.46 13.98
N PHE A 312 -1.06 15.26 14.34
CA PHE A 312 -1.88 14.33 15.09
C PHE A 312 -1.93 14.75 16.55
N ILE A 313 -3.11 15.18 17.00
CA ILE A 313 -3.38 15.60 18.38
C ILE A 313 -3.72 14.36 19.20
N VAL A 314 -2.99 14.12 20.28
CA VAL A 314 -3.13 12.93 21.12
C VAL A 314 -4.41 12.98 21.95
N GLN A 315 -5.23 11.94 21.81
CA GLN A 315 -6.50 11.76 22.48
C GLN A 315 -6.39 10.82 23.68
N GLN A 316 -5.58 9.78 23.60
CA GLN A 316 -5.48 8.74 24.64
C GLN A 316 -4.02 8.46 25.02
N PRO A 317 -3.33 9.38 25.74
CA PRO A 317 -1.89 9.29 25.97
C PRO A 317 -1.45 8.10 26.83
N ARG A 318 -2.35 7.51 27.62
CA ARG A 318 -2.09 6.32 28.45
C ARG A 318 -2.17 5.01 27.68
N HIS A 319 -2.61 5.05 26.41
CA HIS A 319 -2.68 3.87 25.57
C HIS A 319 -1.25 3.39 25.24
N TRP A 320 -1.04 2.07 25.18
CA TRP A 320 0.30 1.46 25.01
C TRP A 320 1.03 1.92 23.74
N VAL A 321 0.28 2.31 22.71
CA VAL A 321 0.79 2.89 21.46
C VAL A 321 1.70 4.11 21.72
N PHE A 322 1.42 4.90 22.75
CA PHE A 322 2.21 6.09 23.11
C PHE A 322 3.25 5.85 24.20
N ALA A 323 3.44 4.61 24.68
CA ALA A 323 4.40 4.31 25.72
C ALA A 323 5.82 4.79 25.33
N GLY A 324 6.48 5.51 26.24
CA GLY A 324 7.84 6.02 26.03
C GLY A 324 7.97 7.16 25.00
N THR A 325 6.86 7.73 24.52
CA THR A 325 6.88 8.91 23.63
C THR A 325 7.00 10.23 24.39
N GLY A 326 6.54 10.25 25.65
CA GLY A 326 6.42 11.47 26.46
C GLY A 326 5.20 12.34 26.11
N LEU A 327 4.38 11.93 25.14
CA LEU A 327 3.21 12.67 24.71
C LEU A 327 2.11 12.63 25.77
N VAL A 328 1.49 13.79 26.02
CA VAL A 328 0.28 13.92 26.85
C VAL A 328 -0.93 14.27 25.99
N ARG A 329 -2.12 14.24 26.59
CA ARG A 329 -3.37 14.60 25.90
C ARG A 329 -3.27 16.03 25.39
N GLY A 330 -3.68 16.26 24.14
CA GLY A 330 -3.63 17.57 23.50
C GLY A 330 -2.30 17.90 22.82
N ASP A 331 -1.22 17.15 23.09
CA ASP A 331 0.03 17.31 22.34
C ASP A 331 -0.17 16.93 20.87
N ALA A 332 0.48 17.69 19.98
CA ALA A 332 0.54 17.38 18.56
C ALA A 332 1.91 16.80 18.19
N PHE A 333 1.92 15.78 17.32
CA PHE A 333 3.14 15.27 16.69
C PHE A 333 2.98 15.22 15.16
N GLY A 334 4.12 15.17 14.45
CA GLY A 334 4.12 15.10 12.99
C GLY A 334 3.76 16.39 12.24
N ARG A 335 3.43 17.50 12.92
CA ARG A 335 3.21 18.80 12.25
C ARG A 335 4.51 19.47 11.80
N ASP A 336 5.58 19.30 12.58
CA ASP A 336 6.88 19.95 12.38
C ASP A 336 7.85 19.04 11.59
N THR A 337 7.34 17.97 10.97
CA THR A 337 8.13 17.09 10.11
C THR A 337 8.10 17.58 8.67
N TRP A 338 9.03 17.08 7.86
CA TRP A 338 9.09 17.37 6.43
C TRP A 338 9.25 16.06 5.65
N PRO A 339 8.20 15.57 4.98
CA PRO A 339 6.83 16.17 4.91
C PRO A 339 6.10 16.19 6.27
N PRO A 340 5.06 17.02 6.43
CA PRO A 340 4.12 16.87 7.54
C PRO A 340 3.47 15.47 7.51
N LEU A 341 3.25 14.89 8.70
CA LEU A 341 2.79 13.51 8.85
C LEU A 341 1.38 13.28 8.31
N ALA A 342 0.46 14.25 8.49
CA ALA A 342 -0.81 14.24 7.75
C ALA A 342 -0.48 14.48 6.27
N GLY A 343 -0.55 13.37 5.54
CA GLY A 343 0.13 13.15 4.27
C GLY A 343 -0.67 13.51 3.02
N TYR A 344 -0.23 12.93 1.91
CA TYR A 344 -0.87 13.04 0.60
C TYR A 344 -2.35 12.65 0.66
N GLU A 345 -2.68 11.55 1.32
CA GLU A 345 -4.05 11.17 1.63
C GLU A 345 -4.17 10.74 3.10
N CYS A 346 -5.37 10.92 3.64
CA CYS A 346 -5.70 10.65 5.02
C CYS A 346 -7.01 9.87 5.12
N ASP A 347 -7.05 8.89 6.03
CA ASP A 347 -8.27 8.18 6.40
C ASP A 347 -8.71 8.65 7.79
N GLY A 348 -10.00 8.91 7.94
CA GLY A 348 -10.59 9.41 9.17
C GLY A 348 -11.60 8.44 9.78
N ALA A 349 -11.96 8.71 11.03
CA ALA A 349 -13.15 8.12 11.65
C ALA A 349 -14.29 9.15 11.61
N PRO A 350 -15.56 8.74 11.58
CA PRO A 350 -16.68 9.65 11.74
C PRO A 350 -16.68 10.23 13.17
N LEU A 351 -16.43 11.53 13.30
CA LEU A 351 -16.34 12.25 14.58
C LEU A 351 -17.45 13.30 14.71
N ASP A 352 -18.06 13.41 15.89
CA ASP A 352 -18.98 14.50 16.24
C ASP A 352 -18.25 15.71 16.86
N ALA A 353 -17.14 15.43 17.55
CA ALA A 353 -16.38 16.44 18.26
C ALA A 353 -14.91 16.07 18.33
N LEU A 354 -14.07 17.10 18.27
CA LEU A 354 -12.64 17.04 18.54
C LEU A 354 -12.32 18.08 19.60
N ASP A 355 -12.33 17.68 20.87
CA ASP A 355 -11.95 18.53 21.99
C ASP A 355 -10.58 18.07 22.53
N GLY A 356 -9.61 18.98 22.62
CA GLY A 356 -8.27 18.67 23.11
C GLY A 356 -8.23 18.22 24.57
N MET A 357 -9.26 18.54 25.37
CA MET A 357 -9.38 18.22 26.80
C MET A 357 -10.28 17.01 27.03
N GLU A 358 -11.45 16.96 26.39
CA GLU A 358 -12.42 15.86 26.58
C GLU A 358 -12.12 14.64 25.69
N GLY A 359 -11.36 14.85 24.61
CA GLY A 359 -11.01 13.83 23.63
C GLY A 359 -11.96 13.76 22.43
N ALA A 360 -11.51 13.10 21.37
CA ALA A 360 -12.32 12.85 20.18
C ALA A 360 -13.50 11.92 20.49
N ARG A 361 -14.70 12.29 20.04
CA ARG A 361 -15.91 11.48 20.18
C ARG A 361 -16.37 10.99 18.81
N LEU A 362 -16.48 9.66 18.68
CA LEU A 362 -17.08 9.03 17.50
C LEU A 362 -18.53 9.48 17.34
N ALA A 363 -18.95 9.66 16.10
CA ALA A 363 -20.33 9.99 15.79
C ALA A 363 -21.28 8.89 16.25
N ALA A 364 -22.50 9.25 16.68
CA ALA A 364 -23.51 8.28 17.11
C ALA A 364 -23.81 7.22 16.02
N GLY A 365 -23.70 7.59 14.74
CA GLY A 365 -23.88 6.71 13.59
C GLY A 365 -22.65 5.93 13.13
N ALA A 366 -21.49 6.05 13.80
CA ALA A 366 -20.22 5.49 13.33
C ALA A 366 -20.28 3.99 12.99
N VAL A 367 -20.96 3.21 13.83
CA VAL A 367 -21.13 1.76 13.58
C VAL A 367 -22.03 1.49 12.38
N ALA A 368 -23.05 2.31 12.17
CA ALA A 368 -23.96 2.17 11.02
C ALA A 368 -23.27 2.50 9.69
N THR A 369 -22.22 3.33 9.72
CA THR A 369 -21.37 3.63 8.55
C THR A 369 -20.18 2.67 8.43
N GLY A 370 -20.11 1.62 9.23
CA GLY A 370 -19.11 0.55 9.09
C GLY A 370 -17.89 0.64 10.02
N THR A 371 -17.72 1.72 10.79
CA THR A 371 -16.65 1.77 11.80
C THR A 371 -16.87 0.68 12.86
N PRO A 372 -15.89 -0.20 13.15
CA PRO A 372 -16.09 -1.33 14.04
C PRO A 372 -16.47 -0.91 15.47
N PRO A 373 -17.38 -1.65 16.13
CA PRO A 373 -17.66 -1.44 17.55
C PRO A 373 -16.38 -1.52 18.38
N GLY A 374 -16.19 -0.55 19.29
CA GLY A 374 -15.01 -0.49 20.14
C GLY A 374 -13.76 0.09 19.46
N TYR A 375 -13.88 0.68 18.27
CA TYR A 375 -12.80 1.50 17.70
C TYR A 375 -12.42 2.65 18.64
N GLN A 376 -11.11 2.82 18.80
CA GLN A 376 -10.50 3.81 19.69
C GLN A 376 -9.71 4.82 18.87
N PRO A 377 -10.21 6.06 18.69
CA PRO A 377 -9.38 7.14 18.15
C PRO A 377 -8.32 7.50 19.20
N LEU A 378 -7.05 7.32 18.86
CA LEU A 378 -5.91 7.51 19.75
C LEU A 378 -5.22 8.85 19.51
N ALA A 379 -5.11 9.27 18.24
CA ALA A 379 -4.69 10.61 17.85
C ALA A 379 -5.42 11.04 16.56
N VAL A 380 -5.68 12.34 16.42
CA VAL A 380 -6.49 12.89 15.33
C VAL A 380 -5.82 14.15 14.78
N ALA A 381 -5.60 14.22 13.48
CA ALA A 381 -5.18 15.44 12.78
C ALA A 381 -6.37 16.03 12.01
N PRO A 382 -7.02 17.09 12.51
CA PRO A 382 -8.12 17.71 11.79
C PRO A 382 -7.65 18.30 10.45
N LEU A 383 -8.44 18.08 9.41
CA LEU A 383 -8.23 18.62 8.07
C LEU A 383 -9.13 19.85 7.92
N ASP A 384 -8.54 21.01 7.69
CA ASP A 384 -9.29 22.25 7.53
C ASP A 384 -9.77 22.45 6.07
N ALA A 385 -10.52 23.52 5.84
CA ALA A 385 -11.06 23.87 4.52
C ALA A 385 -9.99 24.18 3.46
N GLY A 386 -8.70 24.24 3.83
CA GLY A 386 -7.58 24.39 2.90
C GLY A 386 -7.16 23.08 2.22
N TRP A 387 -7.66 21.93 2.68
CA TRP A 387 -7.42 20.64 2.03
C TRP A 387 -8.08 20.60 0.65
N GLN A 388 -7.35 20.06 -0.33
CA GLN A 388 -7.72 20.11 -1.74
C GLN A 388 -8.88 19.17 -2.08
N GLU A 389 -9.03 18.09 -1.32
CA GLU A 389 -10.20 17.24 -1.37
C GLU A 389 -10.67 16.86 0.04
N LEU A 390 -11.97 17.04 0.27
CA LEU A 390 -12.71 16.58 1.44
C LEU A 390 -13.96 15.84 0.92
N PRO A 391 -13.93 14.49 0.83
CA PRO A 391 -14.94 13.75 0.08
C PRO A 391 -16.36 13.85 0.69
N PRO A 392 -17.42 13.73 -0.13
CA PRO A 392 -18.77 13.55 0.40
C PRO A 392 -18.89 12.19 1.11
N ARG A 393 -19.85 12.07 2.02
CA ARG A 393 -20.14 10.84 2.77
C ARG A 393 -21.61 10.73 3.13
N GLU A 394 -21.99 9.73 3.91
CA GLU A 394 -23.38 9.47 4.29
C GLU A 394 -24.05 10.71 4.90
N GLY A 395 -24.98 11.32 4.16
CA GLY A 395 -25.77 12.46 4.61
C GLY A 395 -25.03 13.80 4.66
N LEU A 396 -23.79 13.89 4.19
CA LEU A 396 -22.98 15.12 4.19
C LEU A 396 -22.34 15.36 2.83
N ALA A 397 -22.45 16.59 2.33
CA ALA A 397 -21.80 16.99 1.09
C ALA A 397 -20.27 17.09 1.28
N ALA A 398 -19.54 17.25 0.17
CA ALA A 398 -18.10 17.44 0.19
C ALA A 398 -17.73 18.65 1.07
N GLY A 399 -16.74 18.47 1.96
CA GLY A 399 -16.28 19.48 2.91
C GLY A 399 -17.19 19.72 4.12
N GLU A 400 -18.36 19.09 4.22
CA GLU A 400 -19.22 19.22 5.39
C GLU A 400 -18.77 18.31 6.55
N GLY A 401 -19.09 18.72 7.78
CA GLY A 401 -18.74 17.99 9.01
C GLY A 401 -17.24 17.97 9.32
N LEU A 402 -16.84 17.11 10.27
CA LEU A 402 -15.44 16.97 10.65
C LEU A 402 -14.72 15.98 9.72
N HIS A 403 -13.64 16.45 9.09
CA HIS A 403 -12.67 15.65 8.37
C HIS A 403 -11.37 15.58 9.16
N ALA A 404 -10.76 14.40 9.23
CA ALA A 404 -9.53 14.19 9.98
C ALA A 404 -8.72 13.02 9.43
N ALA A 405 -7.40 13.07 9.60
CA ALA A 405 -6.59 11.86 9.65
C ALA A 405 -6.72 11.26 11.06
N THR A 406 -7.11 9.99 11.18
CA THR A 406 -7.31 9.35 12.49
C THR A 406 -6.39 8.16 12.67
N LEU A 407 -5.51 8.24 13.67
CA LEU A 407 -4.74 7.12 14.17
C LEU A 407 -5.54 6.43 15.28
N GLY A 408 -5.78 5.14 15.12
CA GLY A 408 -6.55 4.37 16.09
C GLY A 408 -6.47 2.88 15.89
N LEU A 409 -7.19 2.15 16.74
CA LEU A 409 -7.28 0.71 16.64
C LEU A 409 -8.59 0.16 17.17
N PHE A 410 -8.86 -1.10 16.85
CA PHE A 410 -9.92 -1.89 17.44
C PHE A 410 -9.47 -3.35 17.57
N ARG A 411 -10.27 -4.15 18.29
CA ARG A 411 -10.11 -5.61 18.31
C ARG A 411 -11.24 -6.23 17.51
N HIS A 412 -10.91 -7.09 16.56
CA HIS A 412 -11.91 -7.77 15.75
C HIS A 412 -12.78 -8.68 16.63
N ALA A 413 -14.07 -8.79 16.32
CA ALA A 413 -15.06 -9.51 17.13
C ALA A 413 -14.87 -11.05 17.21
N GLY A 414 -13.83 -11.59 16.58
CA GLY A 414 -13.55 -13.02 16.48
C GLY A 414 -14.54 -13.81 15.61
N TRP A 415 -14.23 -15.07 15.32
CA TRP A 415 -15.18 -16.00 14.68
C TRP A 415 -16.14 -16.59 15.72
N ARG A 416 -17.46 -16.43 15.51
CA ARG A 416 -18.51 -17.11 16.29
C ARG A 416 -18.97 -18.38 15.55
N GLY A 417 -18.08 -19.34 15.39
CA GLY A 417 -18.42 -20.69 14.92
C GLY A 417 -18.96 -21.54 16.06
N GLY A 418 -20.01 -22.31 15.81
CA GLY A 418 -20.75 -23.09 16.80
C GLY A 418 -19.89 -23.92 17.76
N ALA A 419 -20.36 -24.00 19.01
CA ALA A 419 -19.74 -24.61 20.19
C ALA A 419 -18.56 -23.83 20.83
N GLY A 420 -18.89 -22.71 21.46
CA GLY A 420 -18.54 -22.50 22.88
C GLY A 420 -17.11 -22.11 23.27
N SER A 421 -16.18 -21.84 22.34
CA SER A 421 -14.92 -21.17 22.69
C SER A 421 -14.56 -20.13 21.63
N GLY A 422 -15.19 -18.96 21.70
CA GLY A 422 -14.86 -17.85 20.81
C GLY A 422 -13.41 -17.41 21.05
N LYS A 423 -12.50 -17.73 20.13
CA LYS A 423 -11.18 -17.10 20.11
C LYS A 423 -11.39 -15.62 19.85
N ALA A 424 -10.84 -14.78 20.72
CA ALA A 424 -10.88 -13.34 20.51
C ALA A 424 -10.13 -13.00 19.21
N GLY A 425 -10.72 -12.14 18.37
CA GLY A 425 -10.08 -11.68 17.15
C GLY A 425 -8.81 -10.88 17.44
N GLY A 426 -8.03 -10.65 16.39
CA GLY A 426 -6.79 -9.88 16.47
C GLY A 426 -7.05 -8.38 16.55
N THR A 427 -5.97 -7.64 16.80
CA THR A 427 -5.98 -6.18 16.85
C THR A 427 -5.68 -5.62 15.46
N VAL A 428 -6.45 -4.60 15.07
CA VAL A 428 -6.24 -3.86 13.82
C VAL A 428 -5.88 -2.42 14.16
N PHE A 429 -4.69 -2.01 13.75
CA PHE A 429 -4.17 -0.66 13.88
C PHE A 429 -4.16 0.05 12.53
N SER A 430 -4.55 1.32 12.52
CA SER A 430 -4.46 2.21 11.35
C SER A 430 -3.82 3.53 11.75
N ALA A 431 -2.83 3.96 10.97
CA ALA A 431 -2.16 5.25 11.13
C ALA A 431 -2.97 6.42 10.54
N GLY A 432 -3.85 6.14 9.57
CA GLY A 432 -4.74 7.13 8.95
C GLY A 432 -4.01 8.12 8.03
N THR A 433 -2.81 7.79 7.55
CA THR A 433 -2.09 8.65 6.60
C THR A 433 -1.08 7.90 5.73
N THR A 434 -0.94 8.29 4.46
CA THR A 434 0.04 7.72 3.52
C THR A 434 1.49 8.01 3.94
N ASP A 435 1.76 9.17 4.54
CA ASP A 435 3.14 9.68 4.66
C ASP A 435 3.85 9.24 5.94
N TRP A 436 3.29 8.25 6.65
CA TRP A 436 3.94 7.62 7.79
C TRP A 436 5.35 7.12 7.43
N ALA A 437 5.48 6.42 6.31
CA ALA A 437 6.76 5.90 5.84
C ALA A 437 7.75 7.00 5.42
N GLN A 438 7.27 8.14 4.92
CA GLN A 438 8.11 9.28 4.56
C GLN A 438 8.75 9.91 5.80
N VAL A 439 7.95 10.16 6.84
CA VAL A 439 8.44 10.70 8.12
C VAL A 439 9.38 9.72 8.82
N LEU A 440 8.99 8.44 8.85
CA LEU A 440 9.78 7.37 9.47
C LEU A 440 11.12 7.16 8.76
N GLY A 441 11.12 7.13 7.43
CA GLY A 441 12.30 6.89 6.59
C GLY A 441 13.35 8.00 6.63
N ASN A 442 12.95 9.21 7.05
CA ASN A 442 13.83 10.37 7.22
C ASN A 442 14.33 10.54 8.66
N ALA A 443 13.90 9.68 9.61
CA ALA A 443 14.26 9.69 11.04
C ALA A 443 14.04 11.06 11.74
N ARG A 444 13.05 11.83 11.28
CA ARG A 444 12.84 13.23 11.72
C ARG A 444 11.95 13.37 12.95
N ASP A 445 11.24 12.32 13.35
CA ASP A 445 10.42 12.34 14.56
C ASP A 445 10.54 11.04 15.37
N ARG A 446 11.23 11.13 16.52
CA ARG A 446 11.41 10.00 17.45
C ARG A 446 10.10 9.49 18.02
N ARG A 447 9.04 10.32 18.06
CA ARG A 447 7.71 9.90 18.54
C ARG A 447 7.05 8.97 17.52
N VAL A 448 7.11 9.30 16.23
CA VAL A 448 6.61 8.43 15.14
C VAL A 448 7.35 7.10 15.12
N GLU A 449 8.68 7.12 15.24
CA GLU A 449 9.46 5.89 15.36
C GLU A 449 9.06 5.07 16.59
N ARG A 450 8.96 5.70 17.77
CA ARG A 450 8.57 5.01 19.01
C ARG A 450 7.17 4.41 18.90
N ILE A 451 6.19 5.13 18.35
CA ILE A 451 4.84 4.64 18.09
C ILE A 451 4.88 3.42 17.17
N THR A 452 5.65 3.49 16.07
CA THR A 452 5.79 2.37 15.12
C THR A 452 6.36 1.13 15.82
N ARG A 453 7.41 1.28 16.64
CA ARG A 453 7.98 0.18 17.43
C ARG A 453 6.98 -0.40 18.40
N ASN A 454 6.28 0.43 19.17
CA ASN A 454 5.27 -0.03 20.11
C ASN A 454 4.21 -0.89 19.42
N VAL A 455 3.73 -0.48 18.24
CA VAL A 455 2.75 -1.23 17.43
C VAL A 455 3.33 -2.56 16.96
N LEU A 456 4.50 -2.56 16.33
CA LEU A 456 5.09 -3.81 15.83
C LEU A 456 5.44 -4.77 16.97
N ASP A 457 6.06 -4.28 18.05
CA ASP A 457 6.46 -5.11 19.19
C ASP A 457 5.24 -5.73 19.89
N THR A 458 4.16 -4.96 20.05
CA THR A 458 2.94 -5.46 20.70
C THR A 458 2.16 -6.43 19.81
N LEU A 459 2.09 -6.18 18.50
CA LEU A 459 1.28 -7.02 17.61
C LEU A 459 2.02 -8.28 17.11
N LEU A 460 3.33 -8.37 17.30
CA LEU A 460 4.12 -9.57 17.00
C LEU A 460 4.15 -10.57 18.16
N HIS A 461 3.91 -10.14 19.40
CA HIS A 461 4.05 -10.96 20.61
C HIS A 461 2.70 -11.29 21.23
#